data_AF-L5N1N7-F1
#
_entry.id   AF-L5N1N7-F1
#
_cell.length_a   1.000
_cell.length_b   1.000
_cell.length_c   1.000
_cell.angle_alpha   90.00
_cell.angle_beta   90.00
_cell.angle_gamma   90.00
#
_symmetry.space_group_name_H-M   'P 1'
#
loop_
_entity.id
_entity.type
_entity.pdbx_description
1 polymer ?
#
loop_
_entity_poly.entity_id
_entity_poly.type
_entity_poly.pdbx_seq_one_letter_code
_entity_poly.pdbx_strand_id
1 'polypeptide(L)'
;MLVFVYGSLMTGMENHHVLSQAPLLAKEARVNGRLYEGESYYPLLVEEPGAWTYGELYEVDERDLVSLDALEEYDPETDKGTFIRKSLPVWTDSGKEEAYVYVASEESLGKPVASGNWKVHRLLINGGSCYYFAYGSCMDDERFAKHGVDRLFQNVTGRGSAKGYRLGFTYPLPDGARADLVEAEGNVEGVVYEINEEARQYLYRREGVDRGGYRPMVLPVALASGNQVEALSFTVREKQPESAPPFHYAKEIHRGAGRYLSRSYVDEIEKRFAEEVCGEEFRNYLLKRS
;
A
#
# COMPACT_ATOMS: atom_id res chain seq x y z
N MET A 1 -22.07 -11.28 2.01
CA MET A 1 -21.00 -12.30 1.84
C MET A 1 -19.69 -11.60 1.64
N LEU A 2 -18.55 -12.23 1.94
CA LEU A 2 -17.24 -11.60 1.73
C LEU A 2 -16.59 -12.10 0.44
N VAL A 3 -16.02 -11.19 -0.35
CA VAL A 3 -15.24 -11.49 -1.56
C VAL A 3 -13.92 -10.76 -1.49
N PHE A 4 -12.82 -11.48 -1.72
CA PHE A 4 -11.50 -10.90 -1.88
C PHE A 4 -11.11 -10.82 -3.35
N VAL A 5 -10.67 -9.64 -3.78
CA VAL A 5 -10.29 -9.35 -5.17
C VAL A 5 -8.85 -8.87 -5.24
N TYR A 6 -8.11 -9.33 -6.25
CA TYR A 6 -6.65 -9.12 -6.36
C TYR A 6 -6.21 -8.64 -7.75
N GLY A 7 -7.17 -8.31 -8.62
CA GLY A 7 -6.93 -8.00 -10.04
C GLY A 7 -7.79 -6.87 -10.58
N SER A 8 -8.42 -7.10 -11.73
CA SER A 8 -9.22 -6.11 -12.47
C SER A 8 -10.42 -5.57 -11.69
N LEU A 9 -10.87 -6.26 -10.64
CA LEU A 9 -11.97 -5.86 -9.77
C LEU A 9 -11.56 -4.89 -8.63
N MET A 10 -10.26 -4.74 -8.36
CA MET A 10 -9.78 -3.82 -7.33
C MET A 10 -10.09 -2.36 -7.67
N THR A 11 -10.20 -1.50 -6.65
CA THR A 11 -10.48 -0.06 -6.79
C THR A 11 -9.58 0.59 -7.83
N GLY A 12 -10.15 1.31 -8.80
CA GLY A 12 -9.40 2.00 -9.86
C GLY A 12 -8.94 1.12 -11.01
N MET A 13 -9.28 -0.18 -11.00
CA MET A 13 -9.02 -1.11 -12.10
C MET A 13 -10.27 -1.27 -12.99
N GLU A 14 -10.07 -1.91 -14.15
CA GLU A 14 -11.00 -1.88 -15.29
C GLU A 14 -12.41 -2.42 -14.97
N ASN A 15 -12.50 -3.48 -14.17
CA ASN A 15 -13.75 -4.16 -13.81
C ASN A 15 -14.32 -3.72 -12.47
N HIS A 16 -13.70 -2.75 -11.77
CA HIS A 16 -14.16 -2.30 -10.45
C HIS A 16 -15.61 -1.80 -10.45
N HIS A 17 -16.13 -1.36 -11.59
CA HIS A 17 -17.53 -0.93 -11.74
C HIS A 17 -18.54 -1.99 -11.26
N VAL A 18 -18.21 -3.28 -11.36
CA VAL A 18 -19.02 -4.41 -10.87
C VAL A 18 -19.19 -4.37 -9.34
N LEU A 19 -18.20 -3.84 -8.61
CA LEU A 19 -18.20 -3.72 -7.15
C LEU A 19 -18.41 -2.29 -6.66
N SER A 20 -18.75 -1.35 -7.55
CA SER A 20 -18.77 0.08 -7.20
C SER A 20 -19.77 0.47 -6.11
N GLN A 21 -20.80 -0.36 -5.87
CA GLN A 21 -21.79 -0.16 -4.81
C GLN A 21 -21.56 -1.06 -3.59
N ALA A 22 -20.65 -2.04 -3.70
CA ALA A 22 -20.33 -2.96 -2.62
C ALA A 22 -19.47 -2.28 -1.56
N PRO A 23 -19.78 -2.43 -0.25
CA PRO A 23 -18.93 -1.91 0.81
C PRO A 23 -17.51 -2.49 0.75
N LEU A 24 -16.51 -1.63 0.61
CA LEU A 24 -15.10 -1.98 0.76
C LEU A 24 -14.76 -2.05 2.25
N LEU A 25 -14.50 -3.25 2.77
CA LEU A 25 -14.20 -3.49 4.18
C LEU A 25 -12.72 -3.34 4.52
N ALA A 26 -11.83 -3.70 3.59
CA ALA A 26 -10.38 -3.51 3.73
C ALA A 26 -9.73 -3.25 2.37
N LYS A 27 -8.99 -2.13 2.25
CA LYS A 27 -8.15 -1.82 1.09
C LYS A 27 -6.89 -2.67 1.08
N GLU A 28 -6.42 -3.08 2.26
CA GLU A 28 -5.20 -3.83 2.44
C GLU A 28 -5.51 -5.22 3.01
N ALA A 29 -5.80 -6.16 2.11
CA ALA A 29 -6.04 -7.55 2.43
C ALA A 29 -5.02 -8.46 1.74
N ARG A 30 -4.87 -9.69 2.23
CA ARG A 30 -4.05 -10.72 1.58
C ARG A 30 -4.62 -12.12 1.74
N VAL A 31 -4.36 -12.96 0.75
CA VAL A 31 -4.67 -14.39 0.73
C VAL A 31 -3.39 -15.18 0.48
N ASN A 32 -3.32 -16.41 0.99
CA ASN A 32 -2.22 -17.30 0.69
C ASN A 32 -2.35 -17.83 -0.74
N GLY A 33 -1.34 -17.57 -1.56
CA GLY A 33 -1.34 -17.91 -2.97
C GLY A 33 -0.38 -17.03 -3.75
N ARG A 34 0.12 -17.57 -4.85
CA ARG A 34 1.03 -16.88 -5.75
C ARG A 34 0.27 -16.29 -6.92
N LEU A 35 0.59 -15.04 -7.20
CA LEU A 35 0.03 -14.28 -8.30
C LEU A 35 0.89 -14.44 -9.56
N TYR A 36 0.25 -14.64 -10.70
CA TYR A 36 0.89 -14.80 -12.01
C TYR A 36 0.27 -13.85 -13.04
N GLU A 37 1.05 -13.49 -14.05
CA GLU A 37 0.55 -12.87 -15.28
C GLU A 37 -0.32 -13.89 -16.05
N GLY A 38 -1.53 -13.48 -16.44
CA GLY A 38 -2.35 -14.23 -17.41
C GLY A 38 -2.18 -13.70 -18.83
N GLU A 39 -2.63 -14.46 -19.83
CA GLU A 39 -2.52 -14.13 -21.26
C GLU A 39 -3.35 -12.89 -21.70
N SER A 40 -4.13 -12.27 -20.80
CA SER A 40 -5.12 -11.22 -21.14
C SER A 40 -5.20 -10.03 -20.14
N TYR A 41 -4.09 -9.52 -19.62
CA TYR A 41 -4.07 -8.40 -18.64
C TYR A 41 -4.79 -8.68 -17.31
N TYR A 42 -5.19 -9.93 -17.06
CA TYR A 42 -5.80 -10.38 -15.83
C TYR A 42 -4.78 -11.21 -15.05
N PRO A 43 -4.65 -10.98 -13.74
CA PRO A 43 -3.80 -11.82 -12.92
C PRO A 43 -4.46 -13.18 -12.66
N LEU A 44 -3.63 -14.21 -12.52
CA LEU A 44 -4.05 -15.54 -12.12
C LEU A 44 -3.55 -15.81 -10.70
N LEU A 45 -4.44 -16.21 -9.80
CA LEU A 45 -4.07 -16.67 -8.46
C LEU A 45 -4.06 -18.20 -8.42
N VAL A 46 -2.93 -18.74 -7.97
CA VAL A 46 -2.77 -20.17 -7.66
C VAL A 46 -2.46 -20.32 -6.18
N GLU A 47 -3.17 -21.22 -5.51
CA GLU A 47 -2.93 -21.50 -4.09
C GLU A 47 -1.52 -22.05 -3.88
N GLU A 48 -0.74 -21.40 -3.02
CA GLU A 48 0.64 -21.78 -2.72
C GLU A 48 1.00 -21.38 -1.28
N PRO A 49 1.18 -22.35 -0.37
CA PRO A 49 1.62 -22.11 0.99
C PRO A 49 2.92 -21.30 1.06
N GLY A 50 2.91 -20.21 1.83
CA GLY A 50 4.05 -19.31 2.00
C GLY A 50 4.14 -18.17 0.98
N ALA A 51 3.38 -18.22 -0.13
CA ALA A 51 3.20 -17.09 -1.03
C ALA A 51 2.02 -16.21 -0.58
N TRP A 52 2.07 -14.91 -0.90
CA TRP A 52 1.02 -13.96 -0.55
C TRP A 52 0.60 -13.16 -1.78
N THR A 53 -0.71 -13.08 -1.97
CA THR A 53 -1.35 -12.20 -2.94
C THR A 53 -2.12 -11.13 -2.19
N TYR A 54 -1.90 -9.87 -2.56
CA TYR A 54 -2.47 -8.69 -1.94
C TYR A 54 -3.60 -8.13 -2.79
N GLY A 55 -4.65 -7.67 -2.12
CA GLY A 55 -5.87 -7.21 -2.74
C GLY A 55 -6.79 -6.50 -1.75
N GLU A 56 -8.06 -6.47 -2.08
CA GLU A 56 -9.10 -5.74 -1.37
C GLU A 56 -10.21 -6.71 -0.94
N LEU A 57 -10.87 -6.44 0.20
CA LEU A 57 -11.95 -7.25 0.74
C LEU A 57 -13.27 -6.47 0.71
N TYR A 58 -14.27 -7.04 0.05
CA TYR A 58 -15.60 -6.43 -0.11
C TYR A 58 -16.68 -7.26 0.58
N GLU A 59 -17.73 -6.57 1.03
CA GLU A 59 -19.01 -7.17 1.35
C GLU A 59 -19.93 -7.09 0.13
N VAL A 60 -20.48 -8.21 -0.30
CA VAL A 60 -21.33 -8.32 -1.51
C VAL A 60 -22.65 -9.01 -1.21
N ASP A 61 -23.69 -8.69 -1.99
CA ASP A 61 -24.97 -9.42 -1.98
C ASP A 61 -24.97 -10.59 -3.00
N GLU A 62 -26.08 -11.33 -3.09
CA GLU A 62 -26.22 -12.46 -4.03
C GLU A 62 -26.18 -12.02 -5.50
N ARG A 63 -26.67 -10.81 -5.82
CA ARG A 63 -26.69 -10.30 -7.19
C ARG A 63 -25.30 -9.88 -7.63
N ASP A 64 -24.54 -9.27 -6.74
CA ASP A 64 -23.12 -8.98 -6.97
C ASP A 64 -22.35 -10.28 -7.22
N LEU A 65 -22.60 -11.30 -6.40
CA LEU A 65 -21.93 -12.59 -6.49
C LEU A 65 -22.24 -13.33 -7.81
N VAL A 66 -23.50 -13.32 -8.26
CA VAL A 66 -23.88 -13.85 -9.60
C VAL A 66 -23.19 -13.07 -10.72
N SER A 67 -23.04 -11.76 -10.56
CA SER A 67 -22.37 -10.91 -11.57
C SER A 67 -20.88 -11.20 -11.64
N LEU A 68 -20.25 -11.48 -10.49
CA LEU A 68 -18.86 -11.91 -10.40
C LEU A 68 -18.67 -13.31 -11.02
N ASP A 69 -19.55 -14.27 -10.72
CA ASP A 69 -19.50 -15.61 -11.32
C ASP A 69 -19.57 -15.54 -12.84
N ALA A 70 -20.49 -14.72 -13.37
CA ALA A 70 -20.60 -14.50 -14.81
C ALA A 70 -19.36 -13.84 -15.42
N LEU A 71 -18.75 -12.87 -14.73
CA LEU A 71 -17.54 -12.18 -15.20
C LEU A 71 -16.33 -13.11 -15.23
N GLU A 72 -16.18 -13.94 -14.20
CA GLU A 72 -15.06 -14.88 -14.03
C GLU A 72 -15.30 -16.23 -14.74
N GLU A 73 -16.37 -16.31 -15.52
CA GLU A 73 -16.81 -17.50 -16.27
C GLU A 73 -16.94 -18.75 -15.39
N TYR A 74 -17.39 -18.58 -14.15
CA TYR A 74 -17.60 -19.63 -13.15
C TYR A 74 -19.06 -20.08 -13.11
N ASP A 75 -19.29 -21.39 -13.21
CA ASP A 75 -20.59 -22.02 -13.01
C ASP A 75 -20.63 -22.72 -11.63
N PRO A 76 -21.39 -22.18 -10.65
CA PRO A 76 -21.49 -22.77 -9.32
C PRO A 76 -22.24 -24.11 -9.27
N GLU A 77 -23.05 -24.45 -10.28
CA GLU A 77 -23.79 -25.73 -10.32
C GLU A 77 -22.89 -26.89 -10.76
N THR A 78 -21.91 -26.61 -11.62
CA THR A 78 -20.98 -27.62 -12.15
C THR A 78 -19.58 -27.53 -11.55
N ASP A 79 -19.30 -26.49 -10.78
CA ASP A 79 -18.00 -26.14 -10.19
C ASP A 79 -16.87 -26.10 -11.25
N LYS A 80 -17.16 -25.45 -12.37
CA LYS A 80 -16.27 -25.34 -13.53
C LYS A 80 -16.25 -23.92 -14.06
N GLY A 81 -15.12 -23.54 -14.65
CA GLY A 81 -14.94 -22.22 -15.23
C GLY A 81 -13.48 -21.89 -15.48
N THR A 82 -13.23 -20.70 -16.01
CA THR A 82 -11.87 -20.14 -16.16
C THR A 82 -11.26 -19.86 -14.78
N PHE A 83 -12.08 -19.38 -13.84
CA PHE A 83 -11.74 -19.35 -12.42
C PHE A 83 -12.73 -20.19 -11.61
N ILE A 84 -12.23 -20.79 -10.53
CA ILE A 84 -13.04 -21.51 -9.53
C ILE A 84 -13.17 -20.64 -8.29
N ARG A 85 -14.40 -20.44 -7.81
CA ARG A 85 -14.63 -19.72 -6.55
C ARG A 85 -14.42 -20.64 -5.36
N LYS A 86 -13.48 -20.30 -4.48
CA LYS A 86 -13.21 -21.02 -3.23
C LYS A 86 -13.43 -20.12 -2.02
N SER A 87 -13.86 -20.71 -0.90
CA SER A 87 -13.82 -20.03 0.40
C SER A 87 -12.42 -20.20 0.98
N LEU A 88 -11.68 -19.09 1.10
CA LEU A 88 -10.31 -19.07 1.60
C LEU A 88 -10.17 -18.09 2.77
N PRO A 89 -9.21 -18.34 3.67
CA PRO A 89 -8.86 -17.38 4.70
C PRO A 89 -8.20 -16.14 4.09
N VAL A 90 -8.66 -14.96 4.50
CA VAL A 90 -8.14 -13.66 4.10
C VAL A 90 -7.74 -12.88 5.35
N TRP A 91 -6.57 -12.27 5.30
CA TRP A 91 -6.01 -11.47 6.39
C TRP A 91 -6.09 -10.00 6.05
N THR A 92 -6.58 -9.20 7.00
CA THR A 92 -6.63 -7.74 6.97
C THR A 92 -5.92 -7.19 8.22
N ASP A 93 -5.78 -5.87 8.32
CA ASP A 93 -5.27 -5.22 9.53
C ASP A 93 -6.20 -5.43 10.75
N SER A 94 -7.48 -5.71 10.51
CA SER A 94 -8.50 -5.90 11.55
C SER A 94 -8.65 -7.36 12.00
N GLY A 95 -8.09 -8.32 11.25
CA GLY A 95 -8.18 -9.73 11.60
C GLY A 95 -8.22 -10.66 10.40
N LYS A 96 -8.66 -11.90 10.66
CA LYS A 96 -8.77 -12.97 9.67
C LYS A 96 -10.25 -13.26 9.43
N GLU A 97 -10.64 -13.27 8.16
CA GLU A 97 -12.01 -13.58 7.72
C GLU A 97 -11.99 -14.72 6.69
N GLU A 98 -13.10 -15.45 6.54
CA GLU A 98 -13.29 -16.37 5.41
C GLU A 98 -14.02 -15.62 4.29
N ALA A 99 -13.47 -15.65 3.08
CA ALA A 99 -14.03 -14.94 1.94
C ALA A 99 -13.96 -15.78 0.66
N TYR A 100 -14.85 -15.51 -0.27
CA TYR A 100 -14.78 -16.07 -1.61
C TYR A 100 -13.61 -15.46 -2.39
N VAL A 101 -12.87 -16.32 -3.06
CA VAL A 101 -11.72 -15.98 -3.89
C VAL A 101 -11.82 -16.78 -5.18
N TYR A 102 -11.74 -16.11 -6.32
CA TYR A 102 -11.65 -16.77 -7.63
C TYR A 102 -10.19 -17.19 -7.86
N VAL A 103 -9.93 -18.47 -8.03
CA VAL A 103 -8.59 -19.03 -8.28
C VAL A 103 -8.55 -19.66 -9.67
N ALA A 104 -7.40 -19.64 -10.35
CA ALA A 104 -7.29 -20.18 -11.71
C ALA A 104 -7.50 -21.71 -11.74
N SER A 105 -8.20 -22.21 -12.76
CA SER A 105 -8.59 -23.63 -12.88
C SER A 105 -7.60 -24.52 -13.66
N GLU A 106 -7.01 -24.02 -14.77
CA GLU A 106 -6.04 -24.75 -15.61
C GLU A 106 -4.97 -23.81 -16.21
N GLU A 107 -3.73 -24.30 -16.30
CA GLU A 107 -2.49 -23.51 -16.34
C GLU A 107 -1.91 -23.29 -17.76
N SER A 108 -2.04 -22.06 -18.26
CA SER A 108 -0.92 -21.39 -18.94
C SER A 108 -0.48 -20.19 -18.10
N LEU A 109 0.22 -20.47 -17.00
CA LEU A 109 0.73 -19.43 -16.12
C LEU A 109 1.84 -18.65 -16.83
N GLY A 110 1.69 -17.33 -16.87
CA GLY A 110 2.76 -16.42 -17.26
C GLY A 110 3.83 -16.29 -16.18
N LYS A 111 4.50 -15.15 -16.14
CA LYS A 111 5.54 -14.91 -15.12
C LYS A 111 4.92 -14.68 -13.75
N PRO A 112 5.58 -15.12 -12.66
CA PRO A 112 5.14 -14.80 -11.32
C PRO A 112 5.24 -13.29 -11.06
N VAL A 113 4.22 -12.73 -10.45
CA VAL A 113 4.18 -11.34 -10.01
C VAL A 113 4.91 -11.24 -8.68
N ALA A 114 6.17 -10.78 -8.71
CA ALA A 114 7.08 -10.80 -7.56
C ALA A 114 6.56 -10.04 -6.33
N SER A 115 5.80 -8.97 -6.51
CA SER A 115 5.20 -8.19 -5.41
C SER A 115 4.00 -8.88 -4.75
N GLY A 116 3.40 -9.88 -5.42
CA GLY A 116 2.09 -10.41 -5.07
C GLY A 116 0.95 -9.39 -5.21
N ASN A 117 1.20 -8.22 -5.82
CA ASN A 117 0.21 -7.13 -5.93
C ASN A 117 0.10 -6.69 -7.39
N TRP A 118 -1.09 -6.85 -7.97
CA TRP A 118 -1.32 -6.59 -9.39
C TRP A 118 -1.16 -5.11 -9.77
N LYS A 119 -1.58 -4.17 -8.91
CA LYS A 119 -1.39 -2.73 -9.17
C LYS A 119 0.09 -2.36 -9.22
N VAL A 120 0.89 -2.90 -8.30
CA VAL A 120 2.35 -2.72 -8.32
C VAL A 120 2.94 -3.29 -9.61
N HIS A 121 2.53 -4.50 -10.00
CA HIS A 121 3.01 -5.11 -11.24
C HIS A 121 2.72 -4.25 -12.47
N ARG A 122 1.47 -3.82 -12.63
CA ARG A 122 1.02 -2.95 -13.72
C ARG A 122 1.76 -1.62 -13.76
N LEU A 123 2.07 -1.03 -12.60
CA LEU A 123 2.85 0.20 -12.52
C LEU A 123 4.29 0.00 -13.04
N LEU A 124 4.90 -1.16 -12.77
CA LEU A 124 6.33 -1.40 -13.05
C LEU A 124 6.59 -1.94 -14.47
N ILE A 125 5.70 -2.73 -15.06
CA ILE A 125 5.91 -3.29 -16.41
C ILE A 125 5.98 -2.22 -17.50
N ASN A 126 5.40 -1.04 -17.26
CA ASN A 126 5.44 0.07 -18.21
C ASN A 126 6.81 0.79 -18.25
N GLY A 127 7.79 0.37 -17.43
CA GLY A 127 9.22 0.65 -17.60
C GLY A 127 9.67 2.12 -17.49
N GLY A 128 8.77 3.05 -17.15
CA GLY A 128 9.01 4.50 -17.18
C GLY A 128 9.30 5.13 -15.81
N SER A 129 9.15 6.44 -15.72
CA SER A 129 9.02 7.13 -14.43
C SER A 129 7.69 6.77 -13.77
N CYS A 130 7.62 6.84 -12.45
CA CYS A 130 6.38 6.69 -11.70
C CYS A 130 6.34 7.68 -10.54
N TYR A 131 5.15 7.95 -10.02
CA TYR A 131 5.01 8.70 -8.78
C TYR A 131 5.36 7.83 -7.59
N TYR A 132 6.05 8.40 -6.60
CA TYR A 132 6.35 7.81 -5.31
C TYR A 132 5.82 8.71 -4.19
N PHE A 133 4.99 8.15 -3.33
CA PHE A 133 4.41 8.83 -2.18
C PHE A 133 5.16 8.44 -0.90
N ALA A 134 5.92 9.40 -0.36
CA ALA A 134 6.60 9.28 0.92
C ALA A 134 5.79 9.93 2.03
N TYR A 135 5.52 9.20 3.12
CA TYR A 135 4.77 9.68 4.29
C TYR A 135 5.59 9.61 5.60
N GLY A 136 6.84 9.13 5.52
CA GLY A 136 7.75 8.97 6.65
C GLY A 136 9.11 9.62 6.40
N SER A 137 10.21 8.99 6.87
CA SER A 137 11.58 9.56 6.72
C SER A 137 12.04 9.86 5.30
N CYS A 138 11.40 9.27 4.28
CA CYS A 138 11.71 9.53 2.88
C CYS A 138 11.20 10.91 2.40
N MET A 139 10.47 11.65 3.22
CA MET A 139 10.12 13.06 2.97
C MET A 139 11.31 14.02 3.18
N ASP A 140 12.37 13.55 3.85
CA ASP A 140 13.57 14.31 4.20
C ASP A 140 14.77 13.88 3.33
N ASP A 141 15.59 14.84 2.93
CA ASP A 141 16.70 14.65 1.98
C ASP A 141 18.03 14.27 2.64
N GLU A 142 18.16 14.38 3.97
CA GLU A 142 19.44 14.15 4.67
C GLU A 142 20.00 12.74 4.40
N ARG A 143 19.12 11.72 4.44
CA ARG A 143 19.52 10.33 4.14
C ARG A 143 19.80 10.10 2.67
N PHE A 144 19.08 10.76 1.76
CA PHE A 144 19.37 10.64 0.33
C PHE A 144 20.75 11.22 0.02
N ALA A 145 21.08 12.39 0.57
CA ALA A 145 22.40 13.01 0.43
C ALA A 145 23.50 12.14 1.05
N LYS A 146 23.28 11.60 2.25
CA LYS A 146 24.25 10.70 2.92
C LYS A 146 24.54 9.43 2.11
N HIS A 147 23.55 8.91 1.39
CA HIS A 147 23.70 7.73 0.54
C HIS A 147 24.15 8.08 -0.90
N GLY A 148 24.32 9.38 -1.22
CA GLY A 148 24.73 9.84 -2.56
C GLY A 148 23.66 9.66 -3.64
N VAL A 149 22.37 9.64 -3.25
CA VAL A 149 21.23 9.41 -4.15
C VAL A 149 20.25 10.58 -4.20
N ASP A 150 20.57 11.72 -3.60
CA ASP A 150 19.73 12.92 -3.59
C ASP A 150 19.31 13.37 -5.01
N ARG A 151 20.20 13.22 -6.00
CA ARG A 151 19.90 13.47 -7.42
C ARG A 151 18.68 12.70 -7.95
N LEU A 152 18.36 11.55 -7.35
CA LEU A 152 17.25 10.69 -7.74
C LEU A 152 15.89 11.20 -7.25
N PHE A 153 15.89 12.13 -6.29
CA PHE A 153 14.69 12.62 -5.60
C PHE A 153 14.52 14.15 -5.74
N GLN A 154 15.10 14.74 -6.79
CA GLN A 154 15.01 16.19 -7.05
C GLN A 154 13.69 16.60 -7.71
N ASN A 155 13.04 15.70 -8.45
CA ASN A 155 11.77 15.98 -9.12
C ASN A 155 10.60 15.81 -8.13
N VAL A 156 10.43 16.80 -7.26
CA VAL A 156 9.36 16.84 -6.27
C VAL A 156 8.10 17.42 -6.90
N THR A 157 7.06 16.61 -7.06
CA THR A 157 5.74 17.04 -7.54
C THR A 157 5.04 17.91 -6.50
N GLY A 158 5.28 17.65 -5.21
CA GLY A 158 4.79 18.46 -4.10
C GLY A 158 4.02 17.63 -3.07
N ARG A 159 3.12 18.28 -2.33
CA ARG A 159 2.25 17.63 -1.35
C ARG A 159 1.21 16.73 -2.03
N GLY A 160 1.08 15.51 -1.52
CA GLY A 160 -0.01 14.59 -1.82
C GLY A 160 -0.81 14.22 -0.57
N SER A 161 -2.04 13.78 -0.76
CA SER A 161 -2.93 13.29 0.29
C SER A 161 -3.53 11.94 -0.13
N ALA A 162 -3.36 10.92 0.71
CA ALA A 162 -3.95 9.60 0.52
C ALA A 162 -5.08 9.37 1.52
N LYS A 163 -6.28 9.06 0.99
CA LYS A 163 -7.51 8.88 1.79
C LYS A 163 -7.66 7.46 2.30
N GLY A 164 -8.20 7.33 3.51
CA GLY A 164 -8.46 6.04 4.15
C GLY A 164 -7.24 5.48 4.87
N TYR A 165 -6.27 6.35 5.17
CA TYR A 165 -5.05 6.01 5.88
C TYR A 165 -4.72 7.06 6.93
N ARG A 166 -4.04 6.60 7.97
CA ARG A 166 -3.32 7.44 8.92
C ARG A 166 -1.85 7.02 8.99
N LEU A 167 -1.00 7.93 9.44
CA LEU A 167 0.37 7.60 9.81
C LEU A 167 0.35 6.70 11.05
N GLY A 168 0.93 5.51 10.98
CA GLY A 168 1.13 4.59 12.11
C GLY A 168 2.61 4.32 12.37
N PHE A 169 2.92 3.66 13.49
CA PHE A 169 4.28 3.20 13.81
C PHE A 169 4.30 1.72 14.21
N THR A 170 4.11 0.85 13.22
CA THR A 170 3.81 -0.58 13.40
C THR A 170 4.99 -1.50 13.10
N TYR A 171 6.17 -0.95 12.75
CA TYR A 171 7.39 -1.73 12.47
C TYR A 171 8.47 -1.47 13.52
N PRO A 172 8.47 -2.24 14.63
CA PRO A 172 9.43 -2.06 15.72
C PRO A 172 10.83 -2.54 15.30
N LEU A 173 11.83 -1.67 15.52
CA LEU A 173 13.25 -2.01 15.48
C LEU A 173 13.86 -1.83 16.88
N PRO A 174 15.10 -2.30 17.12
CA PRO A 174 15.72 -2.19 18.45
C PRO A 174 15.83 -0.76 19.00
N ASP A 175 15.84 0.25 18.14
CA ASP A 175 15.90 1.67 18.51
C ASP A 175 14.52 2.38 18.51
N GLY A 176 13.44 1.66 18.20
CA GLY A 176 12.07 2.19 18.13
C GLY A 176 11.39 1.90 16.79
N ALA A 177 10.12 2.27 16.67
CA ALA A 177 9.32 1.93 15.50
C ALA A 177 9.61 2.79 14.26
N ARG A 178 9.17 2.31 13.09
CA ARG A 178 9.18 3.02 11.82
C ARG A 178 7.76 3.27 11.30
N ALA A 179 7.63 4.30 10.47
CA ALA A 179 6.36 4.77 9.95
C ALA A 179 5.66 3.71 9.08
N ASP A 180 4.34 3.70 9.11
CA ASP A 180 3.48 2.84 8.31
C ASP A 180 2.24 3.60 7.82
N LEU A 181 1.60 3.07 6.77
CA LEU A 181 0.24 3.40 6.38
C LEU A 181 -0.70 2.40 7.04
N VAL A 182 -1.51 2.88 7.98
CA VAL A 182 -2.53 2.06 8.65
C VAL A 182 -3.89 2.48 8.15
N GLU A 183 -4.73 1.52 7.77
CA GLU A 183 -6.11 1.79 7.35
C GLU A 183 -6.88 2.49 8.47
N ALA A 184 -7.45 3.65 8.17
CA ALA A 184 -8.23 4.43 9.11
C ALA A 184 -9.07 5.49 8.37
N GLU A 185 -10.09 6.02 9.03
CA GLU A 185 -10.75 7.23 8.54
C GLU A 185 -9.77 8.41 8.49
N GLY A 186 -10.01 9.32 7.55
CA GLY A 186 -9.17 10.50 7.34
C GLY A 186 -8.17 10.35 6.20
N ASN A 187 -7.13 11.16 6.26
CA ASN A 187 -6.10 11.23 5.22
C ASN A 187 -4.72 11.29 5.84
N VAL A 188 -3.74 10.75 5.13
CA VAL A 188 -2.31 10.91 5.41
C VAL A 188 -1.73 11.84 4.34
N GLU A 189 -1.05 12.91 4.77
CA GLU A 189 -0.29 13.75 3.85
C GLU A 189 1.15 13.23 3.69
N GLY A 190 1.73 13.47 2.53
CA GLY A 190 3.09 13.07 2.21
C GLY A 190 3.65 13.85 1.02
N VAL A 191 4.90 13.55 0.69
CA VAL A 191 5.62 14.15 -0.43
C VAL A 191 5.53 13.20 -1.63
N VAL A 192 5.12 13.75 -2.77
CA VAL A 192 5.10 13.04 -4.04
C VAL A 192 6.33 13.41 -4.85
N TYR A 193 7.09 12.39 -5.24
CA TYR A 193 8.24 12.46 -6.13
C TYR A 193 7.89 11.81 -7.45
N GLU A 194 8.40 12.33 -8.56
CA GLU A 194 8.50 11.54 -9.80
C GLU A 194 9.88 10.86 -9.82
N ILE A 195 9.87 9.52 -9.87
CA ILE A 195 11.07 8.72 -9.73
C ILE A 195 11.29 7.80 -10.92
N ASN A 196 12.56 7.56 -11.26
CA ASN A 196 12.97 6.62 -12.30
C ASN A 196 13.26 5.21 -11.73
N GLU A 197 13.68 4.29 -12.59
CA GLU A 197 14.01 2.91 -12.19
C GLU A 197 15.15 2.83 -11.16
N GLU A 198 16.19 3.66 -11.29
CA GLU A 198 17.31 3.69 -10.35
C GLU A 198 16.86 4.06 -8.94
N ALA A 199 16.01 5.09 -8.84
CA ALA A 199 15.38 5.54 -7.61
C ALA A 199 14.49 4.45 -6.98
N ARG A 200 13.67 3.77 -7.79
CA ARG A 200 12.84 2.63 -7.35
C ARG A 200 13.69 1.51 -6.75
N GLN A 201 14.75 1.09 -7.44
CA GLN A 201 15.63 0.03 -6.94
C GLN A 201 16.30 0.40 -5.62
N TYR A 202 16.68 1.66 -5.45
CA TYR A 202 17.15 2.17 -4.16
C TYR A 202 16.08 2.05 -3.07
N LEU A 203 14.83 2.45 -3.35
CA LEU A 203 13.73 2.37 -2.38
C LEU A 203 13.45 0.92 -1.98
N TYR A 204 13.37 -0.02 -2.93
CA TYR A 204 13.14 -1.44 -2.61
C TYR A 204 14.20 -2.00 -1.64
N ARG A 205 15.47 -1.62 -1.81
CA ARG A 205 16.55 -1.99 -0.89
C ARG A 205 16.42 -1.28 0.47
N ARG A 206 16.13 0.02 0.46
CA ARG A 206 16.01 0.85 1.68
C ARG A 206 14.85 0.38 2.57
N GLU A 207 13.71 0.06 1.98
CA GLU A 207 12.51 -0.42 2.67
C GLU A 207 12.59 -1.92 3.01
N GLY A 208 13.66 -2.59 2.58
CA GLY A 208 13.92 -4.00 2.93
C GLY A 208 12.84 -4.95 2.43
N VAL A 209 12.36 -4.75 1.19
CA VAL A 209 11.29 -5.56 0.57
C VAL A 209 11.66 -7.04 0.57
N ASP A 210 12.87 -7.38 0.12
CA ASP A 210 13.36 -8.76 0.09
C ASP A 210 13.61 -9.35 1.50
N ARG A 211 13.71 -8.49 2.52
CA ARG A 211 13.88 -8.88 3.93
C ARG A 211 12.54 -8.98 4.67
N GLY A 212 11.43 -8.68 4.00
CA GLY A 212 10.08 -8.75 4.56
C GLY A 212 9.73 -7.62 5.53
N GLY A 213 10.45 -6.50 5.54
CA GLY A 213 10.11 -5.34 6.38
C GLY A 213 8.85 -4.64 5.87
N TYR A 214 8.96 -4.08 4.66
CA TYR A 214 7.85 -3.45 3.95
C TYR A 214 7.49 -4.24 2.69
N ARG A 215 6.27 -4.05 2.21
CA ARG A 215 5.83 -4.46 0.87
C ARG A 215 5.47 -3.23 0.04
N PRO A 216 5.72 -3.26 -1.29
CA PRO A 216 5.25 -2.20 -2.17
C PRO A 216 3.72 -2.25 -2.29
N MET A 217 3.13 -1.08 -2.47
CA MET A 217 1.71 -0.91 -2.79
C MET A 217 1.53 0.25 -3.77
N VAL A 218 0.37 0.32 -4.42
CA VAL A 218 -0.03 1.47 -5.23
C VAL A 218 -1.33 2.01 -4.67
N LEU A 219 -1.37 3.32 -4.46
CA LEU A 219 -2.55 4.00 -3.95
C LEU A 219 -2.81 5.32 -4.69
N PRO A 220 -4.09 5.71 -4.79
CA PRO A 220 -4.47 7.02 -5.30
C PRO A 220 -4.03 8.11 -4.32
N VAL A 221 -3.36 9.14 -4.86
CA VAL A 221 -2.90 10.31 -4.12
C VAL A 221 -3.45 11.56 -4.78
N ALA A 222 -4.20 12.34 -4.02
CA ALA A 222 -4.66 13.66 -4.44
C ALA A 222 -3.53 14.67 -4.28
N LEU A 223 -3.08 15.27 -5.37
CA LEU A 223 -2.07 16.32 -5.38
C LEU A 223 -2.69 17.66 -4.99
N ALA A 224 -1.88 18.55 -4.40
CA ALA A 224 -2.31 19.92 -4.10
C ALA A 224 -2.74 20.72 -5.34
N SER A 225 -2.33 20.31 -6.54
CA SER A 225 -2.77 20.89 -7.82
C SER A 225 -4.22 20.54 -8.20
N GLY A 226 -4.86 19.60 -7.50
CA GLY A 226 -6.20 19.09 -7.79
C GLY A 226 -6.23 17.82 -8.65
N ASN A 227 -5.09 17.41 -9.21
CA ASN A 227 -4.98 16.15 -9.95
C ASN A 227 -4.83 14.97 -8.99
N GLN A 228 -5.33 13.80 -9.39
CA GLN A 228 -5.05 12.53 -8.72
C GLN A 228 -4.00 11.74 -9.50
N VAL A 229 -3.09 11.07 -8.78
CA VAL A 229 -2.09 10.18 -9.37
C VAL A 229 -2.08 8.83 -8.65
N GLU A 230 -1.79 7.76 -9.37
CA GLU A 230 -1.45 6.47 -8.77
C GLU A 230 0.03 6.47 -8.40
N ALA A 231 0.33 6.37 -7.11
CA ALA A 231 1.69 6.45 -6.60
C ALA A 231 2.13 5.13 -6.00
N LEU A 232 3.38 4.73 -6.29
CA LEU A 232 4.08 3.71 -5.52
C LEU A 232 4.25 4.22 -4.09
N SER A 233 4.00 3.36 -3.12
CA SER A 233 4.41 3.56 -1.74
C SER A 233 4.77 2.21 -1.12
N PHE A 234 5.08 2.22 0.17
CA PHE A 234 5.45 1.02 0.92
C PHE A 234 4.64 0.99 2.21
N THR A 235 4.16 -0.18 2.60
CA THR A 235 3.50 -0.39 3.90
C THR A 235 4.15 -1.59 4.59
N VAL A 236 4.09 -1.61 5.91
CA VAL A 236 4.68 -2.68 6.72
C VAL A 236 3.99 -3.99 6.38
N ARG A 237 4.79 -5.04 6.13
CA ARG A 237 4.28 -6.34 5.71
C ARG A 237 3.58 -7.08 6.86
N GLU A 238 4.19 -7.07 8.03
CA GLU A 238 3.70 -7.71 9.25
C GLU A 238 3.57 -6.65 10.36
N LYS A 239 2.41 -6.00 10.43
CA LYS A 239 2.17 -4.91 11.37
C LYS A 239 2.18 -5.43 12.81
N GLN A 240 2.93 -4.75 13.68
CA GLN A 240 2.95 -4.97 15.13
C GLN A 240 2.17 -3.85 15.85
N PRO A 241 1.81 -4.05 17.12
CA PRO A 241 1.24 -2.98 17.94
C PRO A 241 2.10 -1.72 17.89
N GLU A 242 1.44 -0.56 17.83
CA GLU A 242 2.16 0.70 17.69
C GLU A 242 3.09 0.97 18.87
N SER A 243 4.28 1.45 18.55
CA SER A 243 5.27 1.89 19.53
C SER A 243 5.99 3.13 19.03
N ALA A 244 6.71 3.81 19.93
CA ALA A 244 7.32 5.08 19.60
C ALA A 244 8.50 4.94 18.62
N PRO A 245 8.58 5.74 17.54
CA PRO A 245 9.82 6.00 16.83
C PRO A 245 10.90 6.64 17.70
N PRO A 246 12.18 6.41 17.37
CA PRO A 246 13.26 7.14 18.00
C PRO A 246 13.23 8.61 17.63
N PHE A 247 13.71 9.47 18.53
CA PHE A 247 13.77 10.91 18.34
C PHE A 247 14.48 11.34 17.05
N HIS A 248 15.58 10.69 16.68
CA HIS A 248 16.29 11.02 15.43
C HIS A 248 15.43 10.77 14.18
N TYR A 249 14.60 9.72 14.18
CA TYR A 249 13.70 9.38 13.09
C TYR A 249 12.49 10.33 13.05
N ALA A 250 11.93 10.69 14.21
CA ALA A 250 10.86 11.69 14.30
C ALA A 250 11.31 13.07 13.77
N LYS A 251 12.57 13.47 14.02
CA LYS A 251 13.14 14.71 13.44
C LYS A 251 13.15 14.69 11.92
N GLU A 252 13.51 13.57 11.30
CA GLU A 252 13.49 13.45 9.83
C GLU A 252 12.08 13.63 9.29
N ILE A 253 11.10 12.91 9.87
CA ILE A 253 9.68 13.06 9.49
C ILE A 253 9.27 14.52 9.62
N HIS A 254 9.55 15.17 10.74
CA HIS A 254 9.17 16.56 10.99
C HIS A 254 9.84 17.55 10.01
N ARG A 255 11.13 17.38 9.68
CA ARG A 255 11.81 18.26 8.72
C ARG A 255 11.23 18.13 7.31
N GLY A 256 11.00 16.90 6.86
CA GLY A 256 10.33 16.64 5.59
C GLY A 256 8.91 17.20 5.58
N ALA A 257 8.16 16.95 6.65
CA ALA A 257 6.79 17.44 6.82
C ALA A 257 6.72 18.97 6.76
N GLY A 258 7.55 19.67 7.55
CA GLY A 258 7.58 21.13 7.62
C GLY A 258 8.00 21.83 6.33
N ARG A 259 8.65 21.12 5.40
CA ARG A 259 9.03 21.66 4.07
C ARG A 259 7.91 21.59 3.05
N TYR A 260 7.03 20.59 3.13
CA TYR A 260 6.12 20.25 2.04
C TYR A 260 4.64 20.15 2.42
N LEU A 261 4.32 19.77 3.66
CA LEU A 261 2.96 19.42 4.06
C LEU A 261 2.16 20.63 4.55
N SER A 262 0.85 20.47 4.71
CA SER A 262 -0.01 21.54 5.23
C SER A 262 0.36 21.89 6.68
N ARG A 263 0.17 23.15 7.07
CA ARG A 263 0.47 23.57 8.44
C ARG A 263 -0.36 22.80 9.47
N SER A 264 -1.65 22.58 9.19
CA SER A 264 -2.53 21.77 10.04
C SER A 264 -2.01 20.35 10.24
N TYR A 265 -1.52 19.69 9.19
CA TYR A 265 -0.98 18.34 9.32
C TYR A 265 0.36 18.30 10.07
N VAL A 266 1.20 19.33 9.87
CA VAL A 266 2.44 19.49 10.64
C VAL A 266 2.13 19.73 12.12
N ASP A 267 1.14 20.56 12.45
CA ASP A 267 0.69 20.78 13.83
C ASP A 267 0.21 19.47 14.49
N GLU A 268 -0.53 18.64 13.75
CA GLU A 268 -0.95 17.31 14.22
C GLU A 268 0.24 16.37 14.49
N ILE A 269 1.25 16.34 13.59
CA ILE A 269 2.48 15.57 13.80
C ILE A 269 3.26 16.10 15.01
N GLU A 270 3.43 17.43 15.13
CA GLU A 270 4.13 18.07 16.23
C GLU A 270 3.47 17.71 17.57
N LYS A 271 2.15 17.81 17.65
CA LYS A 271 1.36 17.42 18.82
C LYS A 271 1.55 15.94 19.15
N ARG A 272 1.36 15.05 18.18
CA ARG A 272 1.50 13.60 18.39
C ARG A 272 2.89 13.22 18.85
N PHE A 273 3.94 13.79 18.26
CA PHE A 273 5.33 13.53 18.68
C PHE A 273 5.65 14.09 20.06
N ALA A 274 5.11 15.26 20.41
CA ALA A 274 5.28 15.86 21.73
C ALA A 274 4.50 15.13 22.83
N GLU A 275 3.29 14.64 22.56
CA GLU A 275 2.38 14.12 23.58
C GLU A 275 2.41 12.60 23.71
N GLU A 276 2.51 11.88 22.59
CA GLU A 276 2.16 10.45 22.54
C GLU A 276 3.36 9.55 22.20
N VAL A 277 4.39 10.11 21.56
CA VAL A 277 5.39 9.29 20.87
C VAL A 277 6.83 9.53 21.35
N CYS A 278 7.39 10.73 21.17
CA CYS A 278 8.79 11.02 21.52
C CYS A 278 8.94 11.78 22.84
N GLY A 279 7.87 12.42 23.32
CA GLY A 279 7.82 13.06 24.63
C GLY A 279 8.72 14.30 24.74
N GLU A 280 9.44 14.40 25.86
CA GLU A 280 10.15 15.62 26.27
C GLU A 280 11.30 16.02 25.33
N GLU A 281 12.02 15.07 24.74
CA GLU A 281 13.08 15.35 23.78
C GLU A 281 12.57 16.11 22.55
N PHE A 282 11.38 15.72 22.08
CA PHE A 282 10.77 16.36 20.92
C PHE A 282 10.21 17.75 21.26
N ARG A 283 9.61 17.92 22.45
CA ARG A 283 9.21 19.26 22.94
C ARG A 283 10.38 20.23 22.99
N ASN A 284 11.51 19.78 23.56
CA ASN A 284 12.74 20.57 23.62
C ASN A 284 13.31 20.90 22.24
N TYR A 285 13.12 20.02 21.26
CA TYR A 285 13.50 20.27 19.87
C TYR A 285 12.63 21.34 19.21
N LEU A 286 11.31 21.33 19.43
CA LEU A 286 10.40 22.35 18.89
C LEU A 286 10.70 23.74 19.47
N LEU A 287 10.93 23.83 20.79
CA LEU A 287 11.27 25.10 21.47
C LEU A 287 12.56 25.75 20.97
N LYS A 288 13.52 24.96 20.46
CA LYS A 288 14.76 25.49 19.87
C LYS A 288 14.59 26.03 18.45
N ARG A 289 13.43 25.80 17.82
CA ARG A 289 13.12 26.19 16.44
C ARG A 289 12.11 27.32 16.34
N SER A 290 11.36 27.60 17.40
CA SER A 290 10.49 28.78 17.56
C SER A 290 11.28 30.03 17.87
#